data_AF-A0A243SLN8-F1
#
_entry.id   AF-A0A243SLN8-F1
#
_cell.length_a   1.000
_cell.length_b   1.000
_cell.length_c   1.000
_cell.angle_alpha   90.00
_cell.angle_beta   90.00
_cell.angle_gamma   90.00
#
_symmetry.space_group_name_H-M   'P 1'
#
loop_
_entity.id
_entity.type
_entity.pdbx_description
1 polymer ?
#
loop_
_entity_poly.entity_id
_entity_poly.type
_entity_poly.pdbx_seq_one_letter_code
_entity_poly.pdbx_strand_id
1 'polypeptide(L)'
;PDYYVRHNNEVFVFENKDVLIAKEIKASADIEQINAVLKTKFLIDGKKKVGIGQLVTTIEEIGSKKFRFDDYVNSKNSLTVYPVLLVHDRIFQTLGINYRLNQWFKEQSIKRLGDLNKNFNIKGLTVIDIDSLILWLPYFQVKDKNFKEVLNFHLEKMNKTMKVNTAPNQEILFYRANQNITEQLSPISRRKIPYNIDLERLMDRFKIVIKDE
;
A
#
# COMPACT_ATOMS: atom_id res chain seq x y z
N PRO A 1 -7.43 -0.29 -14.18
CA PRO A 1 -6.64 -1.01 -13.15
C PRO A 1 -6.23 -2.39 -13.66
N ASP A 2 -5.15 -2.95 -13.13
CA ASP A 2 -4.70 -4.30 -13.47
C ASP A 2 -5.57 -5.37 -12.78
N TYR A 3 -6.05 -5.08 -11.58
CA TYR A 3 -6.99 -5.94 -10.89
C TYR A 3 -8.02 -5.11 -10.11
N TYR A 4 -9.24 -5.61 -10.07
CA TYR A 4 -10.38 -4.96 -9.42
C TYR A 4 -11.19 -6.04 -8.71
N VAL A 5 -11.57 -5.77 -7.46
CA VAL A 5 -12.52 -6.62 -6.75
C VAL A 5 -13.43 -5.75 -5.90
N ARG A 6 -14.71 -6.13 -5.82
CA ARG A 6 -15.70 -5.50 -4.98
C ARG A 6 -16.31 -6.52 -4.04
N HIS A 7 -16.46 -6.10 -2.79
CA HIS A 7 -17.25 -6.80 -1.79
C HIS A 7 -18.26 -5.81 -1.19
N ASN A 8 -19.53 -5.95 -1.55
CA ASN A 8 -20.59 -4.98 -1.21
C ASN A 8 -20.23 -3.56 -1.68
N ASN A 9 -20.14 -2.59 -0.76
CA ASN A 9 -19.77 -1.19 -1.03
C ASN A 9 -18.26 -0.93 -0.84
N GLU A 10 -17.46 -1.99 -0.69
CA GLU A 10 -16.01 -1.92 -0.53
C GLU A 10 -15.35 -2.33 -1.84
N VAL A 11 -14.56 -1.43 -2.42
CA VAL A 11 -13.92 -1.59 -3.71
C VAL A 11 -12.41 -1.57 -3.51
N PHE A 12 -11.72 -2.57 -4.05
CA PHE A 12 -10.27 -2.66 -4.02
C PHE A 12 -9.75 -2.50 -5.44
N VAL A 13 -8.90 -1.50 -5.66
CA VAL A 13 -8.35 -1.18 -6.97
C VAL A 13 -6.85 -1.42 -6.91
N PHE A 14 -6.37 -2.34 -7.74
CA PHE A 14 -4.98 -2.73 -7.79
C PHE A 14 -4.33 -2.22 -9.08
N GLU A 15 -3.11 -1.75 -8.92
CA GLU A 15 -2.18 -1.52 -10.01
C GLU A 15 -0.90 -2.29 -9.70
N ASN A 16 -0.43 -3.08 -10.66
CA ASN A 16 0.72 -3.95 -10.53
C ASN A 16 1.93 -3.33 -11.24
N LYS A 17 3.04 -3.19 -10.53
CA LYS A 17 4.25 -2.57 -11.06
C LYS A 17 5.48 -3.42 -10.78
N ASP A 18 6.04 -3.95 -11.85
CA ASP A 18 7.40 -4.45 -11.88
C ASP A 18 8.35 -3.30 -12.23
N VAL A 19 9.07 -2.80 -11.22
CA VAL A 19 9.94 -1.63 -11.34
C VAL A 19 11.28 -1.96 -10.72
N LEU A 20 12.33 -1.73 -11.49
CA LEU A 20 13.70 -1.76 -11.00
C LEU A 20 14.21 -0.33 -10.78
N ILE A 21 14.94 -0.13 -9.68
CA ILE A 21 15.72 1.09 -9.43
C ILE A 21 17.19 0.80 -9.73
N ALA A 22 17.86 1.70 -10.45
CA ALA A 22 19.28 1.59 -10.74
C ALA A 22 20.12 1.63 -9.45
N LYS A 23 21.25 0.90 -9.42
CA LYS A 23 22.07 0.69 -8.22
C LYS A 23 22.60 2.02 -7.67
N GLU A 24 22.97 2.92 -8.55
CA GLU A 24 23.55 4.23 -8.26
C GLU A 24 22.55 5.09 -7.49
N ILE A 25 21.27 5.02 -7.87
CA ILE A 25 20.18 5.71 -7.18
C ILE A 25 19.90 5.08 -5.81
N LYS A 26 19.97 3.74 -5.71
CA LYS A 26 19.80 3.03 -4.42
C LYS A 26 20.91 3.42 -3.43
N ALA A 27 22.12 3.70 -3.94
CA ALA A 27 23.30 4.01 -3.15
C ALA A 27 23.56 5.51 -2.94
N SER A 28 22.82 6.41 -3.60
CA SER A 28 23.15 7.84 -3.62
C SER A 28 22.90 8.56 -2.30
N ALA A 29 22.03 8.01 -1.43
CA ALA A 29 21.51 8.67 -0.23
C ALA A 29 20.87 10.05 -0.49
N ASP A 30 20.62 10.40 -1.75
CA ASP A 30 20.00 11.65 -2.17
C ASP A 30 18.48 11.47 -2.28
N ILE A 31 17.77 12.04 -1.31
CA ILE A 31 16.32 11.93 -1.22
C ILE A 31 15.61 12.57 -2.42
N GLU A 32 16.15 13.64 -3.01
CA GLU A 32 15.54 14.31 -4.15
C GLU A 32 15.71 13.47 -5.42
N GLN A 33 16.88 12.88 -5.60
CA GLN A 33 17.12 11.94 -6.70
C GLN A 33 16.22 10.70 -6.59
N ILE A 34 16.11 10.11 -5.39
CA ILE A 34 15.22 8.98 -5.12
C ILE A 34 13.77 9.37 -5.39
N ASN A 35 13.32 10.54 -4.91
CA ASN A 35 11.97 11.04 -5.12
C ASN A 35 11.66 11.25 -6.61
N ALA A 36 12.60 11.80 -7.38
CA ALA A 36 12.42 12.00 -8.81
C ALA A 36 12.19 10.67 -9.53
N VAL A 37 13.03 9.66 -9.26
CA VAL A 37 12.90 8.33 -9.86
C VAL A 37 11.57 7.67 -9.44
N LEU A 38 11.22 7.71 -8.15
CA LEU A 38 9.95 7.14 -7.69
C LEU A 38 8.74 7.83 -8.33
N LYS A 39 8.75 9.16 -8.49
CA LYS A 39 7.68 9.89 -9.20
C LYS A 39 7.58 9.43 -10.65
N THR A 40 8.69 9.29 -11.35
CA THR A 40 8.67 8.83 -12.75
C THR A 40 8.10 7.42 -12.88
N LYS A 41 8.43 6.51 -11.95
CA LYS A 41 8.00 5.11 -12.01
C LYS A 41 6.56 4.88 -11.51
N PHE A 42 6.11 5.66 -10.52
CA PHE A 42 4.86 5.39 -9.81
C PHE A 42 3.81 6.48 -9.93
N LEU A 43 4.09 7.62 -10.54
CA LEU A 43 3.13 8.72 -10.65
C LEU A 43 2.88 9.12 -12.11
N ILE A 44 3.95 9.57 -12.79
CA ILE A 44 3.87 10.07 -14.16
C ILE A 44 5.19 9.83 -14.91
N ASP A 45 5.09 9.26 -16.10
CA ASP A 45 6.20 9.05 -17.02
C ASP A 45 6.00 9.94 -18.26
N GLY A 46 6.66 11.10 -18.29
CA GLY A 46 6.40 12.16 -19.26
C GLY A 46 4.95 12.67 -19.16
N LYS A 47 4.11 12.32 -20.14
CA LYS A 47 2.66 12.62 -20.14
C LYS A 47 1.79 11.43 -19.69
N LYS A 48 2.37 10.24 -19.54
CA LYS A 48 1.66 9.00 -19.22
C LYS A 48 1.46 8.87 -17.72
N LYS A 49 0.21 8.70 -17.29
CA LYS A 49 -0.11 8.33 -15.91
C LYS A 49 0.35 6.90 -15.66
N VAL A 50 1.11 6.67 -14.58
CA VAL A 50 1.62 5.34 -14.21
C VAL A 50 1.38 5.06 -12.74
N GLY A 51 1.18 3.79 -12.35
CA GLY A 51 1.06 3.40 -10.94
C GLY A 51 -0.09 4.12 -10.25
N ILE A 52 0.25 5.01 -9.31
CA ILE A 52 -0.66 5.93 -8.62
C ILE A 52 -1.53 6.72 -9.61
N GLY A 53 -0.95 7.19 -10.72
CA GLY A 53 -1.70 7.93 -11.74
C GLY A 53 -2.83 7.10 -12.37
N GLN A 54 -2.63 5.79 -12.54
CA GLN A 54 -3.62 4.84 -13.08
C GLN A 54 -4.67 4.49 -12.01
N LEU A 55 -4.25 4.32 -10.75
CA LEU A 55 -5.16 4.16 -9.61
C LEU A 55 -6.12 5.35 -9.51
N VAL A 56 -5.62 6.59 -9.49
CA VAL A 56 -6.47 7.79 -9.39
C VAL A 56 -7.41 7.92 -10.59
N THR A 57 -6.97 7.56 -11.79
CA THR A 57 -7.86 7.54 -12.98
C THR A 57 -8.99 6.53 -12.82
N THR A 58 -8.69 5.35 -12.30
CA THR A 58 -9.73 4.33 -12.07
C THR A 58 -10.73 4.81 -11.02
N ILE A 59 -10.27 5.44 -9.94
CA ILE A 59 -11.15 5.99 -8.90
C ILE A 59 -12.02 7.12 -9.46
N GLU A 60 -11.47 7.96 -10.33
CA GLU A 60 -12.19 9.02 -11.04
C GLU A 60 -13.31 8.47 -11.93
N GLU A 61 -13.04 7.38 -12.67
CA GLU A 61 -14.04 6.69 -13.50
C GLU A 61 -15.20 6.14 -12.67
N ILE A 62 -14.89 5.50 -11.53
CA ILE A 62 -15.89 4.98 -10.59
C ILE A 62 -16.71 6.14 -10.00
N GLY A 63 -16.05 7.18 -9.48
CA GLY A 63 -16.74 8.33 -8.89
C GLY A 63 -17.59 9.11 -9.90
N SER A 64 -17.19 9.11 -11.17
CA SER A 64 -17.91 9.74 -12.27
C SER A 64 -18.98 8.85 -12.90
N LYS A 65 -19.23 7.65 -12.35
CA LYS A 65 -20.22 6.68 -12.83
C LYS A 65 -19.97 6.21 -14.27
N LYS A 66 -18.70 6.16 -14.67
CA LYS A 66 -18.23 5.76 -16.02
C LYS A 66 -17.35 4.52 -15.98
N PHE A 67 -17.38 3.76 -14.89
CA PHE A 67 -16.55 2.59 -14.74
C PHE A 67 -17.13 1.41 -15.53
N ARG A 68 -16.44 0.99 -16.59
CA ARG A 68 -16.95 0.05 -17.59
C ARG A 68 -17.08 -1.42 -17.16
N PHE A 69 -16.51 -1.78 -16.00
CA PHE A 69 -16.39 -3.19 -15.60
C PHE A 69 -17.43 -3.62 -14.57
N ASP A 70 -18.11 -2.68 -13.92
CA ASP A 70 -19.07 -2.98 -12.86
C ASP A 70 -20.14 -1.89 -12.75
N ASP A 71 -21.34 -2.17 -13.26
CA ASP A 71 -22.45 -1.21 -13.21
C ASP A 71 -22.96 -0.95 -11.79
N TYR A 72 -22.71 -1.87 -10.85
CA TYR A 72 -23.11 -1.67 -9.46
C TYR A 72 -22.46 -0.40 -8.90
N VAL A 73 -21.16 -0.19 -9.12
CA VAL A 73 -20.48 0.98 -8.56
C VAL A 73 -20.94 2.28 -9.21
N ASN A 74 -21.35 2.24 -10.49
CA ASN A 74 -21.92 3.40 -11.19
C ASN A 74 -23.28 3.81 -10.59
N SER A 75 -24.03 2.86 -10.00
CA SER A 75 -25.31 3.13 -9.34
C SER A 75 -25.18 3.70 -7.92
N LYS A 76 -24.00 3.66 -7.31
CA LYS A 76 -23.80 4.06 -5.91
C LYS A 76 -23.35 5.51 -5.80
N ASN A 77 -23.83 6.16 -4.73
CA ASN A 77 -23.42 7.52 -4.37
C ASN A 77 -22.35 7.54 -3.28
N SER A 78 -22.13 6.42 -2.59
CA SER A 78 -21.06 6.29 -1.59
C SER A 78 -20.47 4.88 -1.64
N LEU A 79 -19.15 4.83 -1.69
CA LEU A 79 -18.34 3.62 -1.69
C LEU A 79 -17.10 3.85 -0.83
N THR A 80 -16.56 2.77 -0.26
CA THR A 80 -15.22 2.79 0.32
C THR A 80 -14.24 2.21 -0.69
N VAL A 81 -13.19 2.95 -1.03
CA VAL A 81 -12.23 2.55 -2.05
C VAL A 81 -10.84 2.36 -1.43
N TYR A 82 -10.27 1.18 -1.61
CA TYR A 82 -8.93 0.78 -1.17
C TYR A 82 -7.98 0.73 -2.37
N PRO A 83 -7.18 1.79 -2.58
CA PRO A 83 -6.13 1.79 -3.60
C PRO A 83 -4.92 0.96 -3.12
N VAL A 84 -4.54 -0.04 -3.90
CA VAL A 84 -3.43 -0.95 -3.62
C VAL A 84 -2.43 -0.90 -4.77
N LEU A 85 -1.19 -0.55 -4.48
CA LEU A 85 -0.07 -0.64 -5.41
C LEU A 85 0.71 -1.92 -5.10
N LEU A 86 0.61 -2.89 -5.99
CA LEU A 86 1.33 -4.15 -5.92
C LEU A 86 2.70 -3.99 -6.59
N VAL A 87 3.77 -4.33 -5.88
CA VAL A 87 5.16 -4.20 -6.35
C VAL A 87 5.88 -5.53 -6.28
N HIS A 88 6.95 -5.68 -7.07
CA HIS A 88 7.71 -6.94 -7.13
C HIS A 88 9.00 -6.87 -6.31
N ASP A 89 9.76 -5.77 -6.41
CA ASP A 89 11.00 -5.61 -5.66
C ASP A 89 10.71 -5.21 -4.19
N ARG A 90 11.21 -5.99 -3.23
CA ARG A 90 11.08 -5.74 -1.79
C ARG A 90 11.74 -4.43 -1.35
N ILE A 91 12.57 -3.79 -2.16
CA ILE A 91 13.11 -2.45 -1.84
C ILE A 91 12.00 -1.43 -1.59
N PHE A 92 10.84 -1.58 -2.23
CA PHE A 92 9.69 -0.70 -2.02
C PHE A 92 8.98 -0.93 -0.67
N GLN A 93 9.37 -1.98 0.06
CA GLN A 93 9.02 -2.21 1.45
C GLN A 93 10.07 -1.65 2.42
N THR A 94 10.86 -0.66 1.99
CA THR A 94 11.72 0.11 2.89
C THR A 94 10.91 1.15 3.67
N LEU A 95 11.40 1.51 4.86
CA LEU A 95 10.82 2.56 5.69
C LEU A 95 10.58 3.84 4.88
N GLY A 96 9.39 4.42 5.01
CA GLY A 96 9.03 5.71 4.40
C GLY A 96 8.57 5.66 2.94
N ILE A 97 8.81 4.56 2.20
CA ILE A 97 8.40 4.46 0.79
C ILE A 97 6.88 4.52 0.66
N ASN A 98 6.13 3.66 1.36
CA ASN A 98 4.67 3.71 1.35
C ASN A 98 4.16 5.09 1.80
N TYR A 99 4.76 5.65 2.85
CA TYR A 99 4.36 6.97 3.37
C TYR A 99 4.51 8.04 2.27
N ARG A 100 5.65 8.10 1.58
CA ARG A 100 5.93 9.06 0.52
C ARG A 100 5.01 8.89 -0.68
N LEU A 101 4.83 7.65 -1.16
CA LEU A 101 3.91 7.34 -2.26
C LEU A 101 2.46 7.70 -1.92
N ASN A 102 2.03 7.47 -0.67
CA ASN A 102 0.71 7.86 -0.19
C ASN A 102 0.51 9.38 -0.16
N GLN A 103 1.55 10.18 0.12
CA GLN A 103 1.43 11.65 0.02
C GLN A 103 1.13 12.06 -1.42
N TRP A 104 1.87 11.53 -2.41
CA TRP A 104 1.59 11.83 -3.81
C TRP A 104 0.22 11.33 -4.27
N PHE A 105 -0.21 10.16 -3.80
CA PHE A 105 -1.57 9.68 -4.04
C PHE A 105 -2.61 10.67 -3.49
N LYS A 106 -2.48 11.11 -2.23
CA LYS A 106 -3.39 12.10 -1.63
C LYS A 106 -3.41 13.41 -2.40
N GLU A 107 -2.24 13.93 -2.79
CA GLU A 107 -2.13 15.14 -3.61
C GLU A 107 -2.88 15.00 -4.95
N GLN A 108 -2.71 13.87 -5.65
CA GLN A 108 -3.43 13.62 -6.89
C GLN A 108 -4.93 13.44 -6.69
N SER A 109 -5.34 12.75 -5.63
CA SER A 109 -6.74 12.55 -5.28
C SER A 109 -7.42 13.89 -5.00
N ILE A 110 -6.76 14.79 -4.27
CA ILE A 110 -7.28 16.16 -4.05
C ILE A 110 -7.40 16.91 -5.38
N LYS A 111 -6.32 16.93 -6.18
CA LYS A 111 -6.26 17.70 -7.44
C LYS A 111 -7.25 17.23 -8.49
N ARG A 112 -7.49 15.91 -8.60
CA ARG A 112 -8.26 15.32 -9.70
C ARG A 112 -9.69 14.93 -9.33
N LEU A 113 -9.90 14.46 -8.09
CA LEU A 113 -11.19 13.93 -7.70
C LEU A 113 -12.10 15.01 -7.10
N GLY A 114 -11.53 16.10 -6.58
CA GLY A 114 -12.28 17.24 -6.06
C GLY A 114 -13.37 16.81 -5.08
N ASP A 115 -14.62 17.15 -5.40
CA ASP A 115 -15.81 16.83 -4.59
C ASP A 115 -16.14 15.34 -4.51
N LEU A 116 -15.62 14.49 -5.40
CA LEU A 116 -15.80 13.04 -5.30
C LEU A 116 -15.23 12.50 -3.97
N ASN A 117 -14.18 13.14 -3.43
CA ASN A 117 -13.62 12.80 -2.11
C ASN A 117 -14.60 13.03 -0.95
N LYS A 118 -15.65 13.83 -1.13
CA LYS A 118 -16.69 14.06 -0.10
C LYS A 118 -17.71 12.94 -0.05
N ASN A 119 -17.98 12.33 -1.21
CA ASN A 119 -19.00 11.28 -1.36
C ASN A 119 -18.41 9.87 -1.15
N PHE A 120 -17.16 9.68 -1.53
CA PHE A 120 -16.46 8.41 -1.50
C PHE A 120 -15.43 8.40 -0.37
N ASN A 121 -15.43 7.33 0.41
CA ASN A 121 -14.42 7.08 1.44
C ASN A 121 -13.18 6.47 0.77
N ILE A 122 -12.37 7.32 0.14
CA ILE A 122 -11.13 6.91 -0.51
C ILE A 122 -10.04 6.76 0.56
N LYS A 123 -9.61 5.51 0.78
CA LYS A 123 -8.56 5.17 1.74
C LYS A 123 -7.19 5.61 1.23
N GLY A 124 -6.21 5.68 2.13
CA GLY A 124 -4.82 5.94 1.74
C GLY A 124 -4.27 4.81 0.88
N LEU A 125 -3.23 5.13 0.09
CA LEU A 125 -2.50 4.15 -0.71
C LEU A 125 -1.82 3.13 0.20
N THR A 126 -2.03 1.85 -0.09
CA THR A 126 -1.23 0.76 0.47
C THR A 126 -0.30 0.19 -0.60
N VAL A 127 0.98 0.05 -0.27
CA VAL A 127 2.01 -0.53 -1.13
C VAL A 127 2.40 -1.89 -0.55
N ILE A 128 2.13 -2.95 -1.28
CA ILE A 128 2.40 -4.33 -0.85
C ILE A 128 3.27 -5.01 -1.90
N ASP A 129 4.32 -5.70 -1.46
CA ASP A 129 5.08 -6.56 -2.36
C ASP A 129 4.38 -7.90 -2.57
N ILE A 130 4.58 -8.49 -3.75
CA ILE A 130 3.96 -9.76 -4.12
C ILE A 130 4.31 -10.89 -3.15
N ASP A 131 5.53 -10.93 -2.63
CA ASP A 131 5.97 -11.99 -1.70
C ASP A 131 5.16 -11.92 -0.40
N SER A 132 4.98 -10.73 0.18
CA SER A 132 4.14 -10.56 1.38
C SER A 132 2.68 -10.95 1.12
N LEU A 133 2.14 -10.64 -0.06
CA LEU A 133 0.77 -11.02 -0.41
C LEU A 133 0.63 -12.55 -0.51
N ILE A 134 1.59 -13.22 -1.16
CA ILE A 134 1.64 -14.70 -1.28
C ILE A 134 1.79 -15.33 0.10
N LEU A 135 2.68 -14.79 0.93
CA LEU A 135 2.94 -15.29 2.28
C LEU A 135 1.68 -15.28 3.14
N TRP A 136 0.86 -14.25 3.01
CA TRP A 136 -0.36 -14.06 3.79
C TRP A 136 -1.60 -14.68 3.13
N LEU A 137 -1.47 -15.28 1.95
CA LEU A 137 -2.60 -15.89 1.24
C LEU A 137 -3.39 -16.89 2.11
N PRO A 138 -2.75 -17.81 2.89
CA PRO A 138 -3.51 -18.73 3.73
C PRO A 138 -4.36 -18.00 4.77
N TYR A 139 -3.90 -16.87 5.31
CA TYR A 139 -4.67 -16.05 6.25
C TYR A 139 -5.85 -15.35 5.57
N PHE A 140 -5.64 -14.81 4.37
CA PHE A 140 -6.71 -14.14 3.62
C PHE A 140 -7.81 -15.08 3.16
N GLN A 141 -7.49 -16.35 2.91
CA GLN A 141 -8.46 -17.38 2.54
C GLN A 141 -9.38 -17.83 3.69
N VAL A 142 -9.03 -17.55 4.96
CA VAL A 142 -9.86 -17.96 6.11
C VAL A 142 -11.14 -17.14 6.20
N LYS A 143 -11.06 -15.82 5.98
CA LYS A 143 -12.22 -14.90 6.03
C LYS A 143 -12.00 -13.73 5.08
N ASP A 144 -13.01 -13.42 4.28
CA ASP A 144 -12.99 -12.32 3.28
C ASP A 144 -12.59 -10.96 3.87
N LYS A 145 -12.93 -10.71 5.14
CA LYS A 145 -12.59 -9.45 5.82
C LYS A 145 -11.12 -9.30 6.19
N ASN A 146 -10.35 -10.39 6.24
CA ASN A 146 -8.98 -10.38 6.76
C ASN A 146 -8.07 -9.46 5.96
N PHE A 147 -8.19 -9.46 4.63
CA PHE A 147 -7.41 -8.57 3.77
C PHE A 147 -7.69 -7.10 4.11
N LYS A 148 -8.97 -6.73 4.19
CA LYS A 148 -9.41 -5.39 4.60
C LYS A 148 -8.90 -4.99 5.99
N GLU A 149 -8.96 -5.90 6.96
CA GLU A 149 -8.50 -5.63 8.33
C GLU A 149 -7.00 -5.32 8.36
N VAL A 150 -6.19 -6.06 7.60
CA VAL A 150 -4.75 -5.78 7.46
C VAL A 150 -4.50 -4.42 6.80
N LEU A 151 -5.24 -4.07 5.73
CA LEU A 151 -5.11 -2.76 5.10
C LEU A 151 -5.50 -1.63 6.06
N ASN A 152 -6.62 -1.77 6.76
CA ASN A 152 -7.08 -0.76 7.72
C ASN A 152 -6.09 -0.58 8.88
N PHE A 153 -5.58 -1.68 9.43
CA PHE A 153 -4.55 -1.63 10.47
C PHE A 153 -3.30 -0.89 9.99
N HIS A 154 -2.80 -1.21 8.80
CA HIS A 154 -1.65 -0.53 8.22
C HIS A 154 -1.91 0.98 8.04
N LEU A 155 -3.06 1.36 7.48
CA LEU A 155 -3.45 2.75 7.26
C LEU A 155 -3.64 3.51 8.58
N GLU A 156 -4.20 2.87 9.61
CA GLU A 156 -4.34 3.46 10.95
C GLU A 156 -2.96 3.84 11.49
N LYS A 157 -2.00 2.89 11.46
CA LYS A 157 -0.63 3.14 11.94
C LYS A 157 0.08 4.22 11.15
N MET A 158 -0.06 4.24 9.83
CA MET A 158 0.57 5.26 8.98
C MET A 158 -0.02 6.66 9.20
N ASN A 159 -1.31 6.78 9.54
CA ASN A 159 -1.94 8.07 9.80
C ASN A 159 -1.86 8.51 11.27
N LYS A 160 -1.40 7.64 12.18
CA LYS A 160 -1.31 7.95 13.61
C LYS A 160 -0.12 8.89 13.88
N THR A 161 -0.43 10.09 14.35
CA THR A 161 0.57 11.04 14.87
C THR A 161 0.53 11.03 16.39
N MET A 162 1.61 10.62 17.04
CA MET A 162 1.72 10.57 18.51
C MET A 162 2.64 11.68 19.00
N LYS A 163 2.09 12.60 19.79
CA LYS A 163 2.89 13.59 20.53
C LYS A 163 3.55 12.90 21.73
N VAL A 164 4.85 13.08 21.89
CA VAL A 164 5.58 12.63 23.08
C VAL A 164 5.76 13.85 23.97
N ASN A 165 4.83 14.05 24.92
CA ASN A 165 4.83 15.23 25.79
C ASN A 165 5.38 14.95 27.19
N THR A 166 5.51 13.66 27.56
CA THR A 166 5.92 13.24 28.89
C THR A 166 6.99 12.17 28.76
N ALA A 167 8.21 12.48 29.20
CA ALA A 167 9.30 11.54 29.37
C ALA A 167 10.16 11.97 30.57
N PRO A 168 10.74 11.02 31.34
CA PRO A 168 11.55 11.34 32.52
C PRO A 168 12.81 12.14 32.17
N ASN A 169 13.32 11.97 30.95
CA ASN A 169 14.49 12.64 30.43
C ASN A 169 14.44 12.71 28.89
N GLN A 170 15.40 13.41 28.31
CA GLN A 170 15.49 13.66 26.88
C GLN A 170 15.78 12.38 26.07
N GLU A 171 16.54 11.42 26.60
CA GLU A 171 16.84 10.16 25.91
C GLU A 171 15.59 9.31 25.71
N ILE A 172 14.76 9.16 26.75
CA ILE A 172 13.50 8.43 26.68
C ILE A 172 12.51 9.15 25.75
N LEU A 173 12.54 10.49 25.74
CA LEU A 173 11.74 11.29 24.81
C LEU A 173 12.09 10.94 23.35
N PHE A 174 13.38 10.98 23.00
CA PHE A 174 13.85 10.65 21.66
C PHE A 174 13.60 9.20 21.29
N TYR A 175 13.81 8.26 22.21
CA TYR A 175 13.50 6.85 21.99
C TYR A 175 12.02 6.66 21.63
N ARG A 176 11.09 7.24 22.41
CA ARG A 176 9.64 7.16 22.16
C ARG A 176 9.27 7.83 20.83
N ALA A 177 9.85 8.98 20.52
CA ALA A 177 9.61 9.66 19.25
C ALA A 177 10.07 8.81 18.06
N ASN A 178 11.26 8.22 18.13
CA ASN A 178 11.79 7.33 17.10
C ASN A 178 10.94 6.07 16.92
N GLN A 179 10.45 5.46 18.00
CA GLN A 179 9.53 4.32 17.91
C GLN A 179 8.23 4.70 17.18
N ASN A 180 7.64 5.85 17.52
CA ASN A 180 6.42 6.33 16.88
C ASN A 180 6.62 6.63 15.39
N ILE A 181 7.71 7.31 15.03
CA ILE A 181 8.06 7.60 13.63
C ILE A 181 8.34 6.30 12.87
N THR A 182 9.08 5.37 13.46
CA THR A 182 9.37 4.06 12.85
C THR A 182 8.09 3.29 12.58
N GLU A 183 7.17 3.24 13.54
CA GLU A 183 5.87 2.60 13.37
C GLU A 183 5.05 3.31 12.29
N GLN A 184 5.09 4.63 12.20
CA GLN A 184 4.37 5.38 11.16
C GLN A 184 4.91 5.08 9.76
N LEU A 185 6.24 5.09 9.61
CA LEU A 185 6.94 4.91 8.33
C LEU A 185 7.07 3.44 7.93
N SER A 186 6.71 2.51 8.81
CA SER A 186 6.82 1.07 8.55
C SER A 186 5.97 0.64 7.34
N PRO A 187 6.54 -0.14 6.42
CA PRO A 187 5.80 -0.74 5.31
C PRO A 187 4.74 -1.71 5.84
N ILE A 188 3.83 -2.14 4.97
CA ILE A 188 2.82 -3.14 5.36
C ILE A 188 3.46 -4.49 5.73
N SER A 189 4.49 -4.93 5.00
CA SER A 189 5.18 -6.21 5.25
C SER A 189 5.83 -6.35 6.63
N ARG A 190 6.11 -5.23 7.32
CA ARG A 190 6.64 -5.24 8.70
C ARG A 190 5.53 -5.21 9.77
N ARG A 191 4.27 -5.13 9.37
CA ARG A 191 3.14 -5.15 10.30
C ARG A 191 2.95 -6.56 10.82
N LYS A 192 2.84 -6.70 12.14
CA LYS A 192 2.40 -7.96 12.75
C LYS A 192 0.93 -8.16 12.43
N ILE A 193 0.63 -9.22 11.69
CA ILE A 193 -0.74 -9.64 11.39
C ILE A 193 -1.10 -10.90 12.20
N PRO A 194 -2.38 -11.25 12.35
CA PRO A 194 -2.84 -12.44 13.10
C PRO A 194 -2.58 -13.75 12.36
N TYR A 195 -1.38 -13.90 11.80
CA TYR A 195 -0.96 -15.05 11.03
C TYR A 195 0.51 -15.35 11.31
N ASN A 196 0.75 -16.59 11.71
CA ASN A 196 2.07 -17.17 11.73
C ASN A 196 2.14 -18.21 10.62
N ILE A 197 3.25 -18.23 9.90
CA ILE A 197 3.50 -19.27 8.90
C ILE A 197 3.55 -20.61 9.63
N ASP A 198 2.78 -21.56 9.13
CA ASP A 198 2.92 -22.95 9.51
C ASP A 198 4.22 -23.48 8.88
N LEU A 199 5.30 -23.45 9.66
CA LEU A 199 6.62 -23.84 9.21
C LEU A 199 6.68 -25.34 8.85
N GLU A 200 5.94 -26.19 9.57
CA GLU A 200 5.89 -27.63 9.26
C GLU A 200 5.27 -27.84 7.90
N ARG A 201 4.10 -27.25 7.65
CA ARG A 201 3.43 -27.33 6.35
C ARG A 201 4.23 -26.68 5.22
N LEU A 202 4.98 -25.62 5.51
CA LEU A 202 5.89 -25.01 4.55
C LEU A 202 7.02 -25.98 4.20
N MET A 203 7.70 -26.55 5.19
CA MET A 203 8.77 -27.51 5.02
C MET A 203 8.31 -28.76 4.29
N ASP A 204 7.10 -29.25 4.55
CA ASP A 204 6.49 -30.38 3.84
C ASP A 204 6.43 -30.16 2.33
N ARG A 205 6.20 -28.93 1.87
CA ARG A 205 6.21 -28.62 0.42
C ARG A 205 7.60 -28.68 -0.20
N PHE A 206 8.65 -28.54 0.61
CA PHE A 206 10.04 -28.62 0.15
C PHE A 206 10.65 -30.01 0.35
N LYS A 207 10.01 -30.94 1.06
CA LYS A 207 10.48 -32.33 1.22
C LYS A 207 10.71 -33.07 -0.11
N ILE A 208 9.99 -32.70 -1.17
CA ILE A 208 10.17 -33.29 -2.52
C ILE A 208 11.45 -32.77 -3.21
N VAL A 209 11.93 -31.59 -2.80
CA VAL A 209 13.07 -30.88 -3.43
C VAL A 209 14.36 -31.06 -2.62
N ILE A 210 14.24 -31.23 -1.30
CA ILE A 210 15.35 -31.62 -0.43
C ILE A 210 15.58 -33.12 -0.69
N LYS A 211 16.52 -33.44 -1.58
CA LYS A 211 17.09 -34.78 -1.63
C LYS A 211 17.88 -34.98 -0.33
N ASP A 212 17.64 -36.10 0.32
CA ASP A 212 18.55 -36.59 1.36
C ASP A 212 19.92 -36.78 0.71
N GLU A 213 20.87 -35.90 1.05
CA GLU A 213 22.31 -36.13 0.83
C GLU A 213 22.84 -37.09 1.89
#